data_AF-A0A7C3V1C6-F1
#
_entry.id   AF-A0A7C3V1C6-F1
#
_cell.length_a   1.000
_cell.length_b   1.000
_cell.length_c   1.000
_cell.angle_alpha   90.00
_cell.angle_beta   90.00
_cell.angle_gamma   90.00
#
_symmetry.space_group_name_H-M   'P 1'
#
loop_
_entity.id
_entity.type
_entity.pdbx_description
1 polymer ?
#
loop_
_entity_poly.entity_id
_entity_poly.type
_entity_poly.pdbx_seq_one_letter_code
_entity_poly.pdbx_strand_id
1 'polypeptide(L)'
;MADDLLEKGAILQRDKQNFAIAPHIPGGIITDFNLLRKLADVAEKYKVQAIKITSAQRVALVGLRQEELDQVWADLGMVPGAAIGLCVRSIKICPGTDFCRL
;
A
#
# COMPACT_ATOMS: atom_id res chain seq x y z
N MET A 1 14.58 -15.27 -12.46
CA MET A 1 14.67 -14.60 -11.14
C MET A 1 13.24 -14.21 -10.78
N ALA A 2 12.88 -14.09 -9.50
CA ALA A 2 11.61 -13.46 -9.19
C ALA A 2 11.66 -12.02 -9.71
N ASP A 3 10.60 -11.57 -10.36
CA ASP A 3 10.43 -10.22 -10.88
C ASP A 3 9.21 -9.58 -10.19
N ASP A 4 9.03 -8.28 -10.40
CA ASP A 4 7.84 -7.57 -9.93
C ASP A 4 6.56 -8.17 -10.54
N LEU A 5 5.48 -8.23 -9.75
CA LEU A 5 4.18 -8.75 -10.20
C LEU A 5 3.24 -7.59 -10.51
N LEU A 6 3.28 -7.12 -11.75
CA LEU A 6 2.55 -5.94 -12.21
C LEU A 6 1.04 -6.07 -12.03
N GLU A 7 0.48 -7.24 -12.36
CA GLU A 7 -0.95 -7.54 -12.24
C GLU A 7 -1.46 -7.51 -10.79
N LYS A 8 -0.56 -7.72 -9.82
CA LYS A 8 -0.87 -7.69 -8.38
C LYS A 8 -0.44 -6.40 -7.70
N GLY A 9 0.17 -5.46 -8.44
CA GLY A 9 0.75 -4.23 -7.88
C GLY A 9 1.82 -4.50 -6.82
N ALA A 10 2.52 -5.63 -6.91
CA ALA A 10 3.44 -6.11 -5.88
C ALA A 10 4.91 -5.97 -6.32
N ILE A 11 5.69 -5.30 -5.48
CA ILE A 11 7.10 -4.96 -5.70
C ILE A 11 7.97 -6.00 -4.99
N LEU A 12 8.85 -6.67 -5.72
CA LEU A 12 9.79 -7.62 -5.13
C LEU A 12 10.77 -6.90 -4.19
N GLN A 13 10.98 -7.45 -3.00
CA GLN A 13 11.89 -6.88 -2.00
C GLN A 13 13.31 -7.43 -2.14
N ARG A 14 14.25 -6.82 -1.41
CA ARG A 14 15.69 -7.13 -1.47
C ARG A 14 16.02 -8.61 -1.26
N ASP A 15 15.23 -9.31 -0.46
CA ASP A 15 15.39 -10.74 -0.18
C ASP A 15 15.03 -11.65 -1.37
N LYS A 16 14.44 -11.11 -2.43
CA LYS A 16 13.97 -11.81 -3.64
C LYS A 16 12.92 -12.90 -3.34
N GLN A 17 12.23 -12.79 -2.21
CA GLN A 17 11.22 -13.76 -1.78
C GLN A 17 9.92 -13.06 -1.40
N ASN A 18 10.02 -11.93 -0.72
CA ASN A 18 8.88 -11.19 -0.22
C ASN A 18 8.56 -9.99 -1.11
N PHE A 19 7.35 -9.50 -0.97
CA PHE A 19 6.79 -8.41 -1.75
C PHE A 19 6.34 -7.26 -0.86
N ALA A 20 6.24 -6.08 -1.47
CA ALA A 20 5.53 -4.95 -0.89
C ALA A 20 4.39 -4.52 -1.80
N ILE A 21 3.28 -4.13 -1.18
CA ILE A 21 2.13 -3.52 -1.87
C ILE A 21 1.87 -2.14 -1.28
N ALA A 22 1.29 -1.25 -2.09
CA ALA A 22 0.90 0.09 -1.64
C ALA A 22 -0.59 0.32 -1.94
N PRO A 23 -1.47 0.11 -0.95
CA PRO A 23 -2.89 0.44 -1.08
C PRO A 23 -3.10 1.91 -1.46
N HIS A 24 -4.11 2.17 -2.29
CA HIS A 24 -4.38 3.54 -2.74
C HIS A 24 -5.08 4.34 -1.65
N ILE A 25 -4.43 5.43 -1.22
CA ILE A 25 -4.98 6.41 -0.28
C ILE A 25 -4.96 7.76 -0.99
N PRO A 26 -6.12 8.31 -1.39
CA PRO A 26 -6.20 9.58 -2.10
C PRO A 26 -5.52 10.71 -1.32
N GLY A 27 -4.44 11.25 -1.89
CA GLY A 27 -3.69 12.35 -1.31
C GLY A 27 -3.08 12.11 0.07
N GLY A 28 -3.04 10.86 0.52
CA GLY A 28 -2.66 10.51 1.89
C GLY A 28 -3.58 11.07 2.98
N ILE A 29 -4.80 11.51 2.62
CA ILE A 29 -5.79 11.99 3.56
C ILE A 29 -6.68 10.82 3.95
N ILE A 30 -6.83 10.60 5.26
CA ILE A 30 -7.68 9.54 5.80
C ILE A 30 -8.75 10.21 6.67
N THR A 31 -9.99 10.16 6.22
CA THR A 31 -11.17 10.61 6.97
C THR A 31 -11.98 9.43 7.51
N ASP A 32 -11.95 8.28 6.84
CA ASP A 32 -12.48 7.02 7.37
C ASP A 32 -11.42 6.30 8.20
N PHE A 33 -11.51 6.39 9.53
CA PHE A 33 -10.56 5.77 10.44
C PHE A 33 -10.62 4.23 10.45
N ASN A 34 -11.68 3.62 9.93
CA ASN A 34 -11.73 2.16 9.78
C ASN A 34 -10.70 1.66 8.77
N LEU A 35 -10.27 2.50 7.82
CA LEU A 35 -9.17 2.17 6.92
C LEU A 35 -7.87 1.89 7.69
N LEU A 36 -7.55 2.70 8.70
CA LEU A 36 -6.35 2.49 9.52
C LEU A 36 -6.44 1.19 10.34
N ARG A 37 -7.61 0.90 10.91
CA ARG A 37 -7.86 -0.37 11.62
C ARG A 37 -7.64 -1.55 10.68
N LYS A 38 -8.27 -1.51 9.50
CA LYS A 38 -8.12 -2.57 8.49
C LYS A 38 -6.66 -2.77 8.04
N LEU A 39 -5.92 -1.69 7.83
CA LEU A 39 -4.49 -1.76 7.49
C LEU A 39 -3.68 -2.43 8.61
N ALA A 40 -3.99 -2.13 9.87
CA ALA A 40 -3.35 -2.76 11.03
C ALA A 40 -3.74 -4.25 11.16
N ASP A 41 -5.03 -4.58 11.03
CA ASP A 41 -5.53 -5.96 11.11
C ASP A 41 -4.89 -6.86 10.04
N VAL A 42 -4.78 -6.35 8.80
CA VAL A 42 -4.09 -7.04 7.71
C VAL A 42 -2.60 -7.16 8.00
N ALA A 43 -1.95 -6.10 8.48
CA ALA A 43 -0.54 -6.14 8.84
C ALA A 43 -0.22 -7.22 9.87
N GLU A 44 -1.05 -7.33 10.91
CA GLU A 44 -0.91 -8.36 11.96
C GLU A 44 -1.22 -9.76 11.43
N LYS A 45 -2.35 -9.93 10.71
CA LYS A 45 -2.79 -11.22 10.16
C LYS A 45 -1.73 -11.87 9.26
N TYR A 46 -1.10 -11.08 8.38
CA TYR A 46 -0.09 -11.56 7.43
C TYR A 46 1.35 -11.39 7.94
N LYS A 47 1.54 -10.98 9.20
CA LYS A 47 2.85 -10.79 9.82
C LYS A 47 3.79 -9.94 8.95
N VAL A 48 3.27 -8.83 8.42
CA VAL A 48 4.09 -7.92 7.60
C VAL A 48 5.29 -7.45 8.41
N GLN A 49 6.43 -7.30 7.74
CA GLN A 49 7.68 -6.90 8.40
C GLN A 49 7.66 -5.41 8.78
N ALA A 50 7.01 -4.58 7.96
CA ALA A 50 6.88 -3.16 8.24
C ALA A 50 5.68 -2.55 7.50
N ILE A 51 5.11 -1.52 8.12
CA ILE A 51 4.25 -0.53 7.44
C ILE A 51 5.10 0.72 7.21
N LYS A 52 5.25 1.13 5.95
CA LYS A 52 6.01 2.33 5.56
C LYS A 52 5.07 3.43 5.09
N ILE A 53 5.11 4.58 5.76
CA ILE A 53 4.60 5.83 5.18
C ILE A 53 5.64 6.33 4.16
N THR A 54 5.21 6.49 2.93
CA THR A 54 6.06 6.84 1.79
C THR A 54 6.10 8.34 1.55
N SER A 55 7.12 8.84 0.86
CA SER A 55 7.21 10.25 0.47
C SER A 55 6.11 10.67 -0.50
N ALA A 56 5.46 9.72 -1.18
CA ALA A 56 4.31 9.93 -2.05
C ALA A 56 2.97 9.99 -1.29
N GLN A 57 3.00 10.12 0.05
CA GLN A 57 1.81 10.16 0.91
C GLN A 57 0.95 8.89 0.80
N ARG A 58 1.59 7.74 0.60
CA ARG A 58 0.96 6.41 0.61
C ARG A 58 1.43 5.60 1.80
N VAL A 59 0.65 4.58 2.13
CA VAL A 59 1.05 3.50 3.03
C VAL A 59 1.51 2.31 2.18
N ALA A 60 2.63 1.68 2.56
CA ALA A 60 3.12 0.45 1.95
C ALA A 60 3.24 -0.65 3.01
N LEU A 61 2.72 -1.84 2.70
CA LEU A 61 2.86 -3.05 3.50
C LEU A 61 4.03 -3.86 2.93
N VAL A 62 5.06 -4.11 3.75
CA VAL A 62 6.33 -4.71 3.30
C VAL A 62 6.50 -6.09 3.92
N GLY A 63 6.96 -7.06 3.14
CA GLY A 63 7.34 -8.38 3.64
C GLY A 63 6.24 -9.44 3.48
N LEU A 64 5.37 -9.28 2.48
CA LEU A 64 4.28 -10.21 2.18
C LEU A 64 4.78 -11.38 1.33
N ARG A 65 4.25 -12.58 1.57
CA ARG A 65 4.53 -13.75 0.72
C ARG A 65 3.71 -13.70 -0.56
N GLN A 66 4.29 -14.19 -1.65
CA GLN A 66 3.65 -14.18 -2.98
C GLN A 66 2.28 -14.87 -2.99
N GLU A 67 2.17 -16.02 -2.32
CA GLU A 67 0.97 -16.85 -2.24
C GLU A 67 -0.19 -16.18 -1.48
N GLU A 68 0.09 -15.17 -0.67
CA GLU A 68 -0.92 -14.48 0.16
C GLU A 68 -1.45 -13.21 -0.49
N LEU A 69 -0.81 -12.70 -1.55
CA LEU A 69 -1.11 -11.39 -2.12
C LEU A 69 -2.58 -11.19 -2.49
N ASP A 70 -3.21 -12.20 -3.08
CA ASP A 70 -4.62 -12.10 -3.51
C ASP A 70 -5.56 -12.03 -2.30
N GLN A 71 -5.25 -12.78 -1.23
CA GLN A 71 -6.03 -12.76 0.00
C GLN A 71 -5.81 -11.46 0.79
N VAL A 72 -4.59 -10.90 0.78
CA VAL A 72 -4.29 -9.58 1.36
C VAL A 72 -5.15 -8.51 0.70
N TRP A 73 -5.24 -8.49 -0.63
CA TRP A 73 -6.09 -7.54 -1.34
C TRP A 73 -7.59 -7.75 -1.06
N ALA A 74 -8.03 -9.00 -0.98
CA ALA A 74 -9.41 -9.33 -0.61
C ALA A 74 -9.77 -8.82 0.79
N ASP A 75 -8.88 -9.02 1.78
CA ASP A 75 -9.09 -8.55 3.15
C ASP A 75 -9.05 -7.03 3.27
N LEU A 76 -8.18 -6.36 2.49
CA LEU A 76 -8.20 -4.91 2.37
C LEU A 76 -9.51 -4.40 1.74
N GLY A 77 -10.16 -5.22 0.91
CA GLY A 77 -11.32 -4.83 0.11
C GLY A 77 -10.97 -3.72 -0.88
N MET A 78 -9.73 -3.73 -1.39
CA MET A 78 -9.17 -2.72 -2.27
C MET A 78 -8.66 -3.36 -3.55
N VAL A 79 -8.79 -2.65 -4.66
CA VAL A 79 -8.17 -3.06 -5.93
C VAL A 79 -6.66 -2.78 -5.85
N PRO A 80 -5.80 -3.65 -6.43
CA PRO A 80 -4.36 -3.41 -6.45
C PRO A 80 -3.99 -2.00 -6.88
N GLY A 81 -3.26 -1.30 -6.00
CA GLY A 81 -2.86 0.08 -6.21
C GLY A 81 -1.84 0.24 -7.34
N ALA A 82 -1.85 1.40 -7.99
CA ALA A 82 -0.86 1.80 -9.00
C ALA A 82 0.50 2.13 -8.37
N ALA A 83 1.24 1.11 -7.93
CA ALA A 83 2.58 1.25 -7.34
C ALA A 83 3.71 1.05 -8.38
N ILE A 84 3.46 0.22 -9.39
CA ILE A 84 4.42 -0.22 -10.41
C ILE A 84 3.82 -0.21 -11.81
N GLY A 85 4.66 -0.38 -12.83
CA GLY A 85 4.26 -0.32 -14.23
C GLY A 85 4.00 1.09 -14.75
N LEU A 86 3.35 1.17 -15.91
CA LEU A 86 2.96 2.42 -16.58
C LEU A 86 1.71 3.00 -15.92
N CYS A 87 1.91 3.81 -14.89
CA CYS A 87 0.82 4.40 -14.11
C CYS A 87 1.20 5.74 -13.50
N VAL A 88 0.22 6.44 -12.94
CA VAL A 88 0.48 7.66 -12.15
C VAL A 88 1.17 7.29 -10.84
N ARG A 89 2.43 7.73 -10.69
CA ARG A 89 3.31 7.29 -9.61
C ARG A 89 3.11 8.03 -8.29
N SER A 90 3.37 9.33 -8.24
CA SER A 90 3.39 10.07 -6.98
C SER A 90 2.58 11.34 -7.11
N ILE A 91 1.40 11.36 -6.49
CA ILE A 91 0.61 12.58 -6.29
C ILE A 91 0.80 12.97 -4.83
N LYS A 92 1.20 14.22 -4.60
CA LYS A 92 1.40 14.76 -3.25
C LYS A 92 0.59 16.05 -3.11
N ILE A 93 -0.20 16.14 -2.07
CA ILE A 93 -1.05 17.29 -1.76
C ILE A 93 -0.86 17.71 -0.31
N CYS A 94 -0.99 19.00 -0.03
CA CYS A 94 -1.10 19.47 1.35
C CYS A 94 -2.51 19.14 1.90
N PRO A 95 -2.81 19.43 3.18
CA PRO A 95 -4.15 19.27 3.73
C PRO A 95 -5.25 20.09 3.03
N GLY A 96 -4.89 21.01 2.13
CA GLY A 96 -5.86 21.81 1.37
C GLY A 96 -6.64 22.79 2.26
N THR A 97 -7.65 23.42 1.68
CA THR A 97 -8.54 24.36 2.39
C THR A 97 -9.50 23.67 3.35
N ASP A 98 -9.60 22.34 3.29
CA ASP A 98 -10.39 21.53 4.22
C ASP A 98 -9.85 21.59 5.66
N PHE A 99 -8.52 21.74 5.82
CA PHE A 99 -7.86 21.74 7.13
C PHE A 99 -6.84 22.87 7.34
N CYS A 100 -6.29 23.44 6.27
CA CYS A 100 -5.31 24.52 6.38
C CYS A 100 -5.99 25.85 6.74
N ARG A 101 -5.33 26.67 7.56
CA ARG A 101 -5.79 28.02 7.94
C ARG A 101 -5.42 29.13 6.95
N LEU A 102 -4.55 28.82 5.99
CA LEU A 102 -3.96 29.77 5.03
C LEU A 102 -4.84 29.90 3.79
#